data_AF-A0A7G1IG51-F1
#
_entry.id   AF-A0A7G1IG51-F1
#
_cell.length_a   1.000
_cell.length_b   1.000
_cell.length_c   1.000
_cell.angle_alpha   90.00
_cell.angle_beta   90.00
_cell.angle_gamma   90.00
#
_symmetry.space_group_name_H-M   'P 1'
#
loop_
_entity.id
_entity.type
_entity.pdbx_description
1 polymer ?
#
loop_
_entity_poly.entity_id
_entity_poly.type
_entity_poly.pdbx_seq_one_letter_code
_entity_poly.pdbx_strand_id
1 'polypeptide(L)'
;MDTYRAVIASPVVRILGPAIVTAWGISASVLPGFVVPAASAEPCPDVEVVFARGTGEAPGVGPTGQAFVDSLRSRLGGKTFGVYPVNYPASDQWDTGIDGIRDASAHVVSMAGSCPRRKWSSADIRRERR
;
A
#
# COMPACT_ATOMS: atom_id res chain seq x y z
N MET A 1 -58.12 -10.17 -12.29
CA MET A 1 -56.86 -10.64 -12.90
C MET A 1 -55.96 -11.01 -11.76
N ASP A 2 -56.17 -12.22 -11.31
CA ASP A 2 -55.53 -12.86 -10.20
C ASP A 2 -54.13 -13.35 -10.61
N THR A 3 -53.16 -13.25 -9.68
CA THR A 3 -52.15 -14.29 -9.40
C THR A 3 -50.87 -14.43 -10.26
N TYR A 4 -49.72 -15.02 -9.86
CA TYR A 4 -49.22 -15.79 -8.69
C TYR A 4 -47.71 -15.52 -8.51
N ARG A 5 -47.23 -15.57 -7.26
CA ARG A 5 -45.81 -15.78 -6.88
C ARG A 5 -45.41 -17.24 -7.17
N ALA A 6 -44.15 -17.50 -7.54
CA ALA A 6 -43.35 -18.72 -7.22
C ALA A 6 -42.03 -18.67 -8.01
N VAL A 7 -40.83 -18.58 -7.42
CA VAL A 7 -40.04 -19.68 -6.80
C VAL A 7 -40.11 -20.99 -7.60
N ILE A 8 -39.09 -21.22 -8.42
CA ILE A 8 -38.81 -22.51 -9.08
C ILE A 8 -37.32 -22.77 -8.83
N ALA A 9 -36.97 -23.47 -7.75
CA ALA A 9 -36.82 -24.92 -7.66
C ALA A 9 -35.54 -25.43 -8.34
N SER A 10 -34.52 -25.71 -7.54
CA SER A 10 -33.39 -26.56 -7.91
C SER A 10 -33.84 -28.02 -7.99
N PRO A 11 -33.16 -28.85 -8.79
CA PRO A 11 -32.92 -30.23 -8.38
C PRO A 11 -31.43 -30.54 -8.29
N VAL A 12 -31.03 -30.91 -7.07
CA VAL A 12 -29.82 -31.66 -6.76
C VAL A 12 -29.90 -33.01 -7.46
N VAL A 13 -28.94 -33.32 -8.32
CA VAL A 13 -28.75 -34.68 -8.86
C VAL A 13 -27.37 -35.16 -8.45
N ARG A 14 -27.35 -35.97 -7.39
CA ARG A 14 -26.24 -36.88 -7.04
C ARG A 14 -26.34 -38.09 -7.95
N ILE A 15 -25.33 -38.36 -8.77
CA ILE A 15 -25.13 -39.68 -9.37
C ILE A 15 -23.71 -40.17 -9.05
N LEU A 16 -23.70 -41.37 -8.48
CA LEU A 16 -22.61 -42.25 -8.06
C LEU A 16 -21.82 -42.76 -9.28
N GLY A 17 -20.50 -42.96 -9.13
CA GLY A 17 -19.53 -43.22 -10.22
C GLY A 17 -19.64 -44.56 -10.96
N PRO A 18 -18.69 -44.83 -11.88
CA PRO A 18 -17.64 -45.81 -11.52
C PRO A 18 -16.22 -45.38 -11.95
N ALA A 19 -15.23 -45.93 -11.25
CA ALA A 19 -13.81 -45.78 -11.52
C ALA A 19 -13.41 -46.48 -12.83
N ILE A 20 -12.68 -45.76 -13.70
CA ILE A 20 -11.92 -46.33 -14.81
C ILE A 20 -10.50 -45.79 -14.68
N VAL A 21 -9.56 -46.68 -14.36
CA VAL A 21 -8.12 -46.44 -14.40
C VAL A 21 -7.66 -46.62 -15.85
N THR A 22 -7.27 -45.54 -16.50
CA THR A 22 -6.45 -45.60 -17.72
C THR A 22 -5.19 -44.78 -17.49
N ALA A 23 -4.08 -45.48 -17.25
CA ALA A 23 -2.75 -44.92 -17.14
C ALA A 23 -2.24 -44.49 -18.51
N TRP A 24 -2.07 -43.18 -18.72
CA TRP A 24 -1.22 -42.62 -19.79
C TRP A 24 -0.40 -41.49 -19.18
N GLY A 25 0.92 -41.59 -19.35
CA GLY A 25 1.93 -40.80 -18.65
C GLY A 25 1.77 -39.30 -18.85
N ILE A 26 1.66 -38.57 -17.74
CA ILE A 26 1.75 -37.12 -17.75
C ILE A 26 3.23 -36.79 -17.78
N SER A 27 3.65 -36.32 -18.95
CA SER A 27 4.91 -35.66 -19.21
C SER A 27 5.33 -34.83 -17.99
N ALA A 28 6.52 -35.11 -17.44
CA ALA A 28 7.13 -34.25 -16.44
C ALA A 28 7.51 -32.93 -17.12
N SER A 29 6.55 -32.01 -17.21
CA SER A 29 6.84 -30.62 -17.50
C SER A 29 7.66 -30.10 -16.33
N VAL A 30 8.98 -30.08 -16.53
CA VAL A 30 9.91 -29.31 -15.71
C VAL A 30 9.43 -27.87 -15.83
N LEU A 31 8.64 -27.40 -14.86
CA LEU A 31 8.34 -25.99 -14.72
C LEU A 31 9.70 -25.31 -14.52
N PRO A 32 10.18 -24.45 -15.44
CA PRO A 32 11.30 -23.59 -15.10
C PRO A 32 10.88 -22.85 -13.85
N GLY A 33 11.67 -22.98 -12.78
CA GLY A 33 11.40 -22.38 -11.49
C GLY A 33 11.02 -20.93 -11.71
N PHE A 34 9.75 -20.61 -11.49
CA PHE A 34 9.33 -19.23 -11.32
C PHE A 34 10.06 -18.75 -10.07
N VAL A 35 11.20 -18.10 -10.29
CA VAL A 35 11.79 -17.22 -9.28
C VAL A 35 10.77 -16.13 -9.11
N VAL A 36 9.85 -16.32 -8.15
CA VAL A 36 8.99 -15.25 -7.70
C VAL A 36 9.95 -14.16 -7.23
N PRO A 37 9.95 -12.96 -7.84
CA PRO A 37 10.73 -11.87 -7.30
C PRO A 37 10.28 -11.71 -5.86
N ALA A 38 11.19 -11.94 -4.91
CA ALA A 38 10.91 -11.61 -3.53
C ALA A 38 10.66 -10.11 -3.53
N ALA A 39 9.38 -9.73 -3.39
CA ALA A 39 8.97 -8.35 -3.18
C ALA A 39 9.61 -7.94 -1.86
N SER A 40 10.81 -7.39 -1.97
CA SER A 40 11.56 -6.81 -0.88
C SER A 40 10.88 -5.46 -0.70
N ALA A 41 9.87 -5.38 0.17
CA ALA A 41 9.51 -4.07 0.70
C ALA A 41 10.80 -3.51 1.29
N GLU A 42 11.18 -2.28 0.93
CA GLU A 42 12.26 -1.57 1.64
C GLU A 42 12.09 -1.83 3.15
N PRO A 43 13.17 -2.16 3.88
CA PRO A 43 13.09 -2.41 5.31
C PRO A 43 12.31 -1.29 5.98
N CYS A 44 11.15 -1.62 6.57
CA CYS A 44 10.25 -0.64 7.15
C CYS A 44 11.01 0.20 8.19
N PRO A 45 11.21 1.51 7.95
CA PRO A 45 11.92 2.33 8.90
C PRO A 45 11.08 2.50 10.17
N ASP A 46 11.75 2.70 11.32
CA ASP A 46 11.06 2.97 12.59
C ASP A 46 10.31 4.31 12.54
N VAL A 47 10.86 5.29 11.80
CA VAL A 47 10.30 6.64 11.62
C VAL A 47 10.28 6.98 10.13
N GLU A 48 9.19 7.58 9.66
CA GLU A 48 9.08 8.06 8.28
C GLU A 48 8.90 9.58 8.30
N VAL A 49 9.73 10.28 7.52
CA VAL A 49 9.64 11.74 7.35
C VAL A 49 9.16 12.04 5.95
N VAL A 50 8.02 12.73 5.83
CA VAL A 50 7.53 13.26 4.56
C VAL A 50 7.78 14.76 4.56
N PHE A 51 8.55 15.27 3.59
CA PHE A 51 8.95 16.67 3.53
C PHE A 51 8.55 17.30 2.19
N ALA A 52 7.75 18.38 2.26
CA ALA A 52 7.43 19.22 1.11
C ALA A 52 8.39 20.42 1.07
N ARG A 53 8.97 20.66 -0.10
CA ARG A 53 10.01 21.68 -0.31
C ARG A 53 9.43 23.11 -0.45
N GLY A 54 10.30 24.10 -0.57
CA GLY A 54 9.87 25.50 -0.80
C GLY A 54 9.53 25.79 -2.27
N THR A 55 8.75 26.84 -2.52
CA THR A 55 8.54 27.34 -3.89
C THR A 55 9.87 27.70 -4.56
N GLY A 56 10.09 27.20 -5.78
CA GLY A 56 11.31 27.43 -6.55
C GLY A 56 12.48 26.51 -6.18
N GLU A 57 12.31 25.60 -5.21
CA GLU A 57 13.36 24.64 -4.86
C GLU A 57 13.41 23.47 -5.86
N ALA A 58 14.62 23.00 -6.14
CA ALA A 58 14.86 21.82 -6.98
C ALA A 58 14.27 20.54 -6.33
N PRO A 59 13.98 19.47 -7.11
CA PRO A 59 13.47 18.22 -6.56
C PRO A 59 14.35 17.63 -5.45
N GLY A 60 13.68 17.13 -4.40
CA GLY A 60 14.32 16.67 -3.17
C GLY A 60 13.78 17.37 -1.93
N VAL A 61 14.47 17.21 -0.80
CA VAL A 61 14.08 17.82 0.48
C VAL A 61 14.53 19.27 0.66
N GLY A 62 15.39 19.77 -0.24
CA GLY A 62 15.95 21.11 -0.12
C GLY A 62 16.88 21.30 1.09
N PRO A 63 17.46 22.50 1.26
CA PRO A 63 18.39 22.80 2.34
C PRO A 63 17.72 22.74 3.72
N THR A 64 16.48 23.22 3.83
CA THR A 64 15.70 23.18 5.07
C THR A 64 15.37 21.75 5.48
N GLY A 65 14.92 20.92 4.54
CA GLY A 65 14.62 19.52 4.81
C GLY A 65 15.88 18.73 5.20
N GLN A 66 17.02 19.04 4.57
CA GLN A 66 18.29 18.42 4.96
C GLN A 66 18.70 18.78 6.39
N ALA A 67 18.62 20.07 6.77
CA ALA A 67 18.91 20.50 8.13
C ALA A 67 17.99 19.85 9.18
N PHE A 68 16.72 19.64 8.82
CA PHE A 68 15.78 18.88 9.64
C PHE A 68 16.19 17.41 9.79
N VAL A 69 16.53 16.74 8.69
CA VAL A 69 16.98 15.34 8.65
C VAL A 69 18.24 15.13 9.50
N ASP A 70 19.21 16.04 9.39
CA ASP A 70 20.45 15.98 10.16
C ASP A 70 20.19 16.15 11.66
N SER A 71 19.32 17.10 12.01
CA SER A 71 18.88 17.32 13.40
C SER A 71 18.12 16.12 13.95
N LEU A 72 17.26 15.50 13.15
CA LEU A 72 16.46 14.34 13.54
C LEU A 72 17.35 13.12 13.78
N ARG A 73 18.36 12.90 12.94
CA ARG A 73 19.32 11.80 13.09
C ARG A 73 19.99 11.81 14.47
N SER A 74 20.32 13.00 14.98
CA SER A 74 20.93 13.14 16.32
C SER A 74 19.99 12.72 17.46
N ARG A 75 18.66 12.81 17.26
CA ARG A 75 17.64 12.56 18.30
C ARG A 75 17.10 11.14 18.30
N LEU A 76 17.20 10.43 17.17
CA LEU A 76 16.57 9.12 17.00
C LEU A 76 17.32 7.96 17.67
N GLY A 77 18.51 8.19 18.22
CA GLY A 77 19.17 7.26 19.15
C GLY A 77 19.39 5.85 18.59
N GLY A 78 19.68 5.73 17.28
CA GLY A 78 19.90 4.45 16.60
C GLY A 78 18.67 3.85 15.90
N LYS A 79 17.51 4.50 15.98
CA LYS A 79 16.34 4.12 15.17
C LYS A 79 16.58 4.39 13.69
N THR A 80 16.08 3.51 12.84
CA THR A 80 16.11 3.69 11.39
C THR A 80 15.03 4.69 10.99
N PHE A 81 15.33 5.57 10.03
CA PHE A 81 14.32 6.47 9.49
C PHE A 81 14.43 6.64 7.99
N GLY A 82 13.27 6.69 7.33
CA GLY A 82 13.11 7.01 5.92
C GLY A 82 12.79 8.48 5.72
N VAL A 83 13.19 9.02 4.57
CA VAL A 83 12.88 10.40 4.18
C VAL A 83 12.31 10.36 2.78
N TYR A 84 11.08 10.85 2.65
CA TYR A 84 10.37 10.95 1.39
C TYR A 84 10.20 12.42 1.00
N PRO A 85 10.86 12.87 -0.09
CA PRO A 85 10.59 14.18 -0.67
C PRO A 85 9.28 14.14 -1.44
N VAL A 86 8.33 15.00 -1.10
CA VAL A 86 7.05 15.10 -1.81
C VAL A 86 7.31 15.48 -3.27
N ASN A 87 6.75 14.71 -4.19
CA ASN A 87 6.91 14.88 -5.62
C ASN A 87 5.80 15.76 -6.20
N TYR A 88 6.08 17.06 -6.27
CA TYR A 88 5.18 18.07 -6.83
C TYR A 88 6.01 19.20 -7.46
N PRO A 89 5.42 20.12 -8.24
CA PRO A 89 6.18 21.16 -8.96
C PRO A 89 6.88 22.21 -8.08
N ALA A 90 6.40 22.42 -6.85
CA ALA A 90 6.87 23.51 -5.98
C ALA A 90 6.91 24.87 -6.70
N SER A 91 5.85 25.21 -7.42
CA SER A 91 5.69 26.51 -8.08
C SER A 91 4.91 27.49 -7.20
N ASP A 92 4.71 28.69 -7.72
CA ASP A 92 3.84 29.74 -7.17
C ASP A 92 2.35 29.50 -7.52
N GLN A 93 2.06 28.51 -8.36
CA GLN A 93 0.71 28.13 -8.74
C GLN A 93 0.10 27.25 -7.66
N TRP A 94 -0.81 27.84 -6.87
CA TRP A 94 -1.45 27.15 -5.74
C TRP A 94 -2.10 25.82 -6.12
N ASP A 95 -2.68 25.72 -7.31
CA ASP A 95 -3.33 24.50 -7.79
C ASP A 95 -2.38 23.29 -7.81
N THR A 96 -1.09 23.51 -8.05
CA THR A 96 -0.07 22.43 -8.05
C THR A 96 0.26 21.94 -6.64
N GLY A 97 -0.10 22.70 -5.60
CA GLY A 97 0.00 22.27 -4.21
C GLY A 97 -0.93 21.09 -3.90
N ILE A 98 -2.06 20.98 -4.62
CA ILE A 98 -2.98 19.85 -4.50
C ILE A 98 -2.29 18.55 -4.93
N ASP A 99 -1.42 18.60 -5.93
CA ASP A 99 -0.66 17.42 -6.36
C ASP A 99 0.32 16.96 -5.26
N GLY A 100 0.94 17.90 -4.54
CA GLY A 100 1.76 17.59 -3.38
C GLY A 100 0.97 16.94 -2.24
N ILE A 101 -0.27 17.39 -1.98
CA ILE A 101 -1.15 16.77 -0.98
C ILE A 101 -1.51 15.34 -1.39
N ARG A 102 -1.85 15.12 -2.67
CA ARG A 102 -2.18 13.80 -3.21
C ARG A 102 -1.01 12.84 -3.13
N ASP A 103 0.18 13.30 -3.53
CA ASP A 103 1.42 12.54 -3.49
C ASP A 103 1.79 12.14 -2.05
N ALA A 104 1.85 13.11 -1.14
CA ALA A 104 2.13 12.85 0.27
C ALA A 104 1.11 11.89 0.91
N SER A 105 -0.18 12.08 0.61
CA SER A 105 -1.25 11.20 1.12
C SER A 105 -1.12 9.78 0.57
N ALA A 106 -0.86 9.64 -0.73
CA ALA A 106 -0.66 8.35 -1.38
C ALA A 106 0.55 7.62 -0.77
N HIS A 107 1.65 8.33 -0.53
CA HIS A 107 2.83 7.77 0.12
C HIS A 107 2.53 7.32 1.55
N VAL A 108 1.89 8.15 2.37
CA VAL A 108 1.55 7.79 3.76
C VAL A 108 0.63 6.57 3.81
N VAL A 109 -0.40 6.52 2.96
CA VAL A 109 -1.32 5.37 2.88
C VAL A 109 -0.60 4.12 2.40
N SER A 110 0.24 4.24 1.36
CA SER A 110 1.06 3.14 0.86
C SER A 110 1.99 2.59 1.94
N MET A 111 2.69 3.48 2.65
CA MET A 111 3.58 3.12 3.74
C MET A 111 2.82 2.50 4.91
N ALA A 112 1.62 2.99 5.24
CA ALA A 112 0.79 2.40 6.29
C ALA A 112 0.34 0.98 5.93
N GLY A 113 -0.01 0.73 4.66
CA GLY A 113 -0.37 -0.61 4.17
C GLY A 113 0.83 -1.57 4.11
N SER A 114 2.00 -1.07 3.70
CA SER A 114 3.20 -1.89 3.54
C SER A 114 3.91 -2.21 4.86
N CYS A 115 3.72 -1.39 5.91
CA CYS A 115 4.43 -1.51 7.19
C CYS A 115 3.49 -1.57 8.41
N PRO A 116 2.80 -2.70 8.66
CA PRO A 116 1.76 -2.82 9.69
C PRO A 116 2.28 -2.80 11.15
N ARG A 117 3.60 -2.91 11.38
CA ARG A 117 4.20 -2.89 12.72
C ARG A 117 4.46 -1.48 13.29
N ARG A 118 4.23 -0.42 12.51
CA ARG A 118 4.43 0.95 12.99
C ARG A 118 3.32 1.40 13.92
N LYS A 119 3.69 2.24 14.89
CA LYS A 119 2.78 2.89 15.83
C LYS A 119 2.08 4.03 15.08
N TRP A 120 0.82 3.85 14.71
CA TRP A 120 -0.04 4.91 14.19
C TRP A 120 -0.96 5.37 15.31
N SER A 121 -0.85 6.62 15.74
CA SER A 121 -1.86 7.21 16.64
C SER A 121 -2.98 7.78 15.78
N SER A 122 -3.98 6.98 15.44
CA SER A 122 -5.26 7.56 14.99
C SER A 122 -6.07 7.90 16.21
N ALA A 123 -6.31 9.20 16.41
CA ALA A 123 -7.42 9.62 17.22
C ALA A 123 -8.69 9.31 16.42
N ASP A 124 -9.49 8.35 16.89
CA ASP A 124 -10.81 8.08 16.33
C ASP A 124 -11.72 9.30 16.60
N ILE A 125 -11.80 10.22 15.63
CA ILE A 125 -12.63 11.43 15.68
C ILE A 125 -14.13 11.08 15.88
N ARG A 126 -14.54 9.86 15.54
CA ARG A 126 -15.94 9.41 15.66
C ARG A 126 -16.41 9.29 17.12
N ARG A 127 -15.51 9.24 18.11
CA ARG A 127 -15.89 9.07 19.53
C ARG A 127 -16.33 10.34 20.25
N GLU A 128 -16.14 11.53 19.67
CA GLU A 128 -16.44 12.83 20.32
C GLU A 128 -17.83 13.40 19.99
N ARG A 129 -18.67 12.63 19.26
CA ARG A 129 -20.03 13.03 18.86
C ARG A 129 -21.11 12.22 19.58
N ARG A 130 -20.93 11.97 20.89
CA ARG A 130 -21.97 11.42 21.76
C ARG A 130 -22.00 12.10 23.11
#